data_AF-A0A380FBC7-F1
#
_entry.id   AF-A0A380FBC7-F1
#
_cell.length_a   1.000
_cell.length_b   1.000
_cell.length_c   1.000
_cell.angle_alpha   90.00
_cell.angle_beta   90.00
_cell.angle_gamma   90.00
#
_symmetry.space_group_name_H-M   'P 1'
#
loop_
_entity.id
_entity.type
_entity.pdbx_description
1 polymer ?
#
loop_
_entity_poly.entity_id
_entity_poly.type
_entity_poly.pdbx_seq_one_letter_code
_entity_poly.pdbx_strand_id
1 'polypeptide(L)' 'MILSDTDIKQFLQQGKIEITPLQTHHIESASIDLTLGNHLPVSTTTSRFKTKYFGTRLL' A
#
# COMPACT_ATOMS: atom_id res chain seq x y z
N MET A 1 -10.41 16.76 13.54
CA MET A 1 -11.84 16.61 13.17
C MET A 1 -11.90 15.60 12.04
N ILE A 2 -12.85 14.66 12.08
CA ILE A 2 -13.05 13.61 11.07
C ILE A 2 -14.36 13.92 10.33
N LEU A 3 -14.43 13.61 9.04
CA LEU A 3 -15.64 13.83 8.23
C LEU A 3 -16.70 12.76 8.54
N SER A 4 -17.96 13.18 8.61
CA SER A 4 -19.09 12.24 8.66
C SER A 4 -19.33 11.60 7.30
N ASP A 5 -20.10 10.51 7.26
CA ASP A 5 -20.56 9.87 6.02
C ASP A 5 -21.26 10.86 5.07
N THR A 6 -22.01 11.81 5.62
CA THR A 6 -22.77 12.83 4.87
C THR A 6 -21.82 13.83 4.22
N ASP A 7 -20.81 14.29 4.96
CA ASP A 7 -19.78 15.19 4.42
C ASP A 7 -18.94 14.48 3.36
N ILE A 8 -18.56 13.23 3.61
CA ILE A 8 -17.85 12.38 2.65
C ILE A 8 -18.62 12.30 1.34
N LYS A 9 -19.92 11.98 1.39
CA LYS A 9 -20.79 11.89 0.21
C LYS A 9 -20.86 13.23 -0.54
N GLN A 10 -21.01 14.35 0.17
CA GLN A 10 -21.03 15.67 -0.46
C GLN A 10 -19.71 16.00 -1.16
N PHE A 11 -18.57 15.66 -0.56
CA PHE A 11 -17.26 15.97 -1.12
C PHE A 11 -16.98 15.15 -2.37
N LEU A 12 -17.39 13.88 -2.39
CA LEU A 12 -17.36 13.02 -3.57
C LEU A 12 -18.26 13.58 -4.69
N GLN A 13 -19.50 13.98 -4.37
CA GLN A 13 -20.44 14.56 -5.34
C GLN A 13 -19.95 15.89 -5.93
N GLN A 14 -19.30 16.72 -5.12
CA GLN A 14 -18.72 18.00 -5.54
C GLN A 14 -17.39 17.83 -6.28
N GLY A 15 -16.85 16.61 -6.40
CA GLY A 15 -15.54 16.34 -7.02
C GLY A 15 -14.36 16.90 -6.22
N LYS A 16 -14.55 17.20 -4.92
CA LYS A 16 -13.47 17.68 -4.04
C LYS A 16 -12.54 16.55 -3.59
N ILE A 17 -13.05 15.32 -3.61
CA ILE A 17 -12.31 14.09 -3.35
C ILE A 17 -12.71 13.12 -4.47
N GLU A 18 -11.74 12.37 -4.98
CA GLU A 18 -11.97 11.33 -5.98
C GLU A 18 -11.50 9.98 -5.46
N ILE A 19 -12.35 8.96 -5.61
CA ILE A 19 -12.03 7.56 -5.30
C ILE A 19 -12.56 6.73 -6.46
N THR A 20 -11.67 6.00 -7.13
CA THR A 20 -12.02 5.23 -8.34
C THR A 20 -11.35 3.86 -8.30
N PRO A 21 -12.12 2.75 -8.36
CA PRO A 21 -13.58 2.69 -8.37
C PRO A 21 -14.19 2.98 -6.98
N LEU A 22 -15.28 3.73 -6.94
CA LEU A 22 -16.07 3.91 -5.71
C LEU A 22 -17.17 2.85 -5.63
N GLN A 23 -17.24 2.16 -4.49
CA GLN A 23 -18.36 1.30 -4.13
C GLN A 23 -19.12 1.94 -2.97
N THR A 24 -20.38 2.34 -3.20
CA THR A 24 -21.15 3.11 -2.21
C THR A 24 -21.35 2.38 -0.89
N HIS A 25 -21.38 1.05 -0.91
CA HIS A 25 -21.51 0.21 0.29
C HIS A 25 -20.24 0.13 1.15
N HIS A 26 -19.13 0.74 0.71
CA HIS A 26 -17.92 0.90 1.53
C HIS A 26 -17.90 2.23 2.31
N ILE A 27 -18.90 3.10 2.12
CA ILE A 27 -18.97 4.36 2.88
C ILE A 27 -19.55 4.05 4.26
N GLU A 28 -18.73 4.21 5.28
CA GLU A 28 -19.05 4.00 6.68
C GLU A 28 -19.33 5.34 7.38
N SER A 29 -19.74 5.28 8.66
CA SER A 29 -20.18 6.46 9.45
C SER A 29 -19.20 7.65 9.43
N ALA A 30 -17.90 7.38 9.33
CA ALA A 30 -16.85 8.40 9.32
C ALA A 30 -15.59 7.94 8.57
N SER A 31 -15.73 6.99 7.65
CA SER A 31 -14.62 6.39 6.89
C SER A 31 -15.11 5.81 5.57
N ILE A 32 -14.18 5.40 4.72
CA ILE A 32 -14.46 4.65 3.51
C ILE A 32 -13.54 3.44 3.49
N ASP A 33 -14.11 2.25 3.40
CA ASP A 33 -13.33 1.02 3.29
C ASP A 33 -12.70 0.91 1.89
N LEU A 34 -11.43 0.52 1.85
CA LEU A 34 -10.66 0.32 0.62
C LEU A 34 -10.36 -1.16 0.42
N THR A 35 -10.26 -1.56 -0.84
CA THR A 35 -9.89 -2.94 -1.22
C THR A 35 -8.39 -3.09 -1.38
N LEU A 36 -7.86 -4.28 -1.06
CA LEU A 36 -6.46 -4.61 -1.31
C LEU A 36 -6.19 -4.66 -2.82
N GLY A 37 -5.13 -3.98 -3.27
CA GLY A 37 -4.65 -4.04 -4.64
C GLY A 37 -3.84 -5.31 -4.93
N ASN A 38 -3.74 -5.69 -6.21
CA ASN A 38 -3.10 -6.94 -6.62
C ASN A 38 -1.56 -6.86 -6.69
N HIS A 39 -0.98 -5.70 -6.38
CA HIS A 39 0.47 -5.49 -6.47
C HIS A 39 1.11 -5.64 -5.09
N LEU A 40 1.88 -6.72 -4.92
CA LEU A 40 2.67 -6.95 -3.72
C LEU A 40 4.14 -6.59 -4.01
N PRO A 41 4.78 -5.73 -3.19
CA PRO A 41 6.19 -5.42 -3.37
C PRO A 41 7.03 -6.68 -3.08
N VAL A 42 7.89 -7.06 -4.02
CA VAL A 42 8.86 -8.14 -3.83
C VAL A 42 10.16 -7.53 -3.31
N SER A 43 10.63 -7.98 -2.14
CA SER A 43 11.94 -7.60 -1.63
C SER A 43 13.02 -8.46 -2.26
N THR A 44 13.84 -7.86 -3.14
CA THR A 44 14.99 -8.55 -3.74
C THR A 44 16.23 -8.38 -2.86
N THR A 45 16.27 -9.08 -1.73
CA THR A 45 17.49 -9.15 -0.91
C THR A 45 18.51 -10.05 -1.62
N THR A 46 19.43 -9.46 -2.37
CA THR A 46 20.57 -10.19 -2.94
C THR A 46 21.58 -10.46 -1.83
N SER A 47 21.53 -11.64 -1.22
CA SER A 47 22.57 -12.09 -0.30
C SER A 47 23.86 -12.34 -1.09
N ARG A 48 24.81 -11.40 -1.06
CA ARG A 48 26.16 -11.62 -1.61
C ARG A 48 26.95 -12.49 -0.63
N PHE A 49 26.94 -13.79 -0.85
CA PHE A 49 27.91 -14.68 -0.21
C PHE A 49 29.31 -14.33 -0.70
N LYS A 50 30.13 -13.68 0.14
CA LYS A 50 31.57 -13.55 -0.09
C LYS A 50 32.25 -14.85 0.34
N THR A 51 32.55 -15.73 -0.59
CA THR A 51 33.46 -16.85 -0.36
C THR A 51 34.87 -16.29 -0.09
N LYS A 52 35.34 -16.36 1.16
CA LYS A 52 36.76 -16.13 1.48
C LYS A 52 37.53 -17.41 1.14
N TYR A 53 38.25 -17.40 0.01
CA TYR A 53 39.27 -18.41 -0.24
C TYR A 53 40.45 -18.17 0.71
N PHE A 54 40.61 -19.03 1.71
CA PHE A 54 41.86 -19.11 2.49
C PHE A 54 42.84 -19.98 1.70
N GLY A 55 43.74 -19.33 0.96
CA GLY A 55 44.84 -20.03 0.31
C GLY A 55 45.83 -20.55 1.35
N THR A 56 45.98 -21.86 1.43
CA THR A 56 47.12 -22.50 2.12
C THR A 56 48.36 -22.32 1.23
N ARG A 57 49.35 -21.56 1.70
CA ARG A 57 50.70 -21.62 1.13
C ARG A 57 51.39 -22.87 1.69
N LEU A 58 51.60 -23.86 0.83
CA LEU A 58 52.62 -24.88 1.01
C LEU A 58 53.97 -24.27 0.60
N LEU A 59 54.86 -24.07 1.57
CA LEU A 59 56.32 -24.14 1.42
C LEU A 59 56.88 -24.72 2.72
#